data_AF-A0A3D4W9F7-F1
#
_entry.id   AF-A0A3D4W9F7-F1
#
_cell.length_a   1.000
_cell.length_b   1.000
_cell.length_c   1.000
_cell.angle_alpha   90.00
_cell.angle_beta   90.00
_cell.angle_gamma   90.00
#
_symmetry.space_group_name_H-M   'P 1'
#
loop_
_entity.id
_entity.type
_entity.pdbx_description
1 polymer ?
#
loop_
_entity_poly.entity_id
_entity_poly.type
_entity_poly.pdbx_seq_one_letter_code
_entity_poly.pdbx_strand_id
1 'polypeptide(L)' 'MQYKLAELGYWVGEEFWNHGYCTEAAKAVLDYALNSLHLHKVTANHFAGNPASG' A
#
# COMPACT_ATOMS: atom_id res chain seq x y z
N MET A 1 -8.55 -17.33 -16.26
CA MET A 1 -8.62 -15.86 -16.10
C MET A 1 -7.44 -15.45 -15.24
N GLN A 2 -6.51 -14.66 -15.77
CA GLN A 2 -5.38 -14.16 -14.98
C GLN A 2 -5.91 -13.06 -14.06
N TYR A 3 -6.03 -13.35 -12.76
CA TYR A 3 -6.43 -12.34 -11.79
C TYR A 3 -5.31 -11.31 -11.70
N LYS A 4 -5.55 -10.08 -12.17
CA LYS A 4 -4.64 -8.95 -12.04
C LYS A 4 -4.63 -8.46 -10.58
N LEU A 5 -3.99 -9.26 -9.71
CA LEU A 5 -3.88 -9.06 -8.27
C LEU A 5 -2.45 -8.64 -7.91
N ALA A 6 -2.31 -7.62 -7.08
CA ALA A 6 -1.03 -7.24 -6.48
C ALA A 6 -1.16 -7.06 -4.96
N GLU A 7 -0.03 -7.21 -4.26
CA GLU A 7 0.08 -6.92 -2.83
C GLU A 7 0.90 -5.64 -2.63
N LEU A 8 0.43 -4.76 -1.76
CA LEU A 8 1.11 -3.56 -1.31
C LEU A 8 1.63 -3.77 0.11
N GLY A 9 2.92 -3.53 0.31
CA GLY A 9 3.56 -3.43 1.62
C GLY A 9 4.46 -2.20 1.67
N TYR A 10 4.59 -1.59 2.85
CA TYR A 10 5.47 -0.45 3.06
C TYR A 10 6.16 -0.54 4.42
N TRP A 11 7.33 0.08 4.49
CA TRP A 11 8.07 0.27 5.73
C TRP A 11 8.60 1.70 5.76
N VAL A 12 8.52 2.33 6.92
CA VAL A 12 8.97 3.70 7.14
C VAL A 12 9.80 3.73 8.42
N GLY A 13 10.94 4.43 8.39
CA GLY A 13 11.77 4.61 9.57
C GLY A 13 11.02 5.36 10.67
N GLU A 14 11.28 5.01 11.93
CA GLU A 14 10.58 5.53 13.11
C GLU A 14 10.58 7.07 13.19
N GLU A 15 11.70 7.69 12.80
CA GLU A 15 11.88 9.15 12.76
C GLU A 15 10.88 9.86 11.82
N PHE A 16 10.26 9.12 10.90
CA PHE A 16 9.33 9.64 9.89
C PHE A 16 7.87 9.23 10.13
N TRP A 17 7.58 8.59 11.27
CA TRP A 17 6.21 8.19 11.63
C TRP A 17 5.33 9.41 11.92
N ASN A 18 4.01 9.26 11.78
CA ASN A 18 3.00 10.32 12.01
C ASN A 18 3.10 11.57 11.11
N HIS A 19 3.89 11.51 10.04
CA HIS A 19 3.99 12.59 9.04
C HIS A 19 3.13 12.35 7.79
N GLY A 20 2.45 11.20 7.68
CA GLY A 20 1.56 10.88 6.56
C GLY A 20 2.23 10.32 5.30
N TYR A 21 3.57 10.14 5.30
CA TYR A 21 4.32 9.66 4.13
C TYR A 21 3.85 8.31 3.60
N CYS A 22 3.53 7.36 4.48
CA CYS A 22 3.00 6.06 4.05
C CYS A 22 1.66 6.19 3.33
N THR A 23 0.79 7.09 3.79
CA THR A 23 -0.51 7.34 3.17
C THR A 23 -0.34 7.98 1.79
N GLU A 24 0.57 8.95 1.67
CA GLU A 24 0.89 9.60 0.38
C GLU A 24 1.45 8.58 -0.62
N ALA A 25 2.47 7.83 -0.21
CA ALA A 25 3.10 6.81 -1.04
C ALA A 25 2.10 5.73 -1.46
N ALA A 26 1.28 5.23 -0.53
CA ALA A 26 0.26 4.22 -0.82
C ALA A 26 -0.76 4.72 -1.85
N LYS A 27 -1.20 5.98 -1.76
CA LYS A 27 -2.11 6.59 -2.74
C LYS A 27 -1.49 6.64 -4.15
N ALA A 28 -0.23 7.08 -4.25
CA ALA A 28 0.47 7.15 -5.54
C ALA A 28 0.63 5.76 -6.17
N VAL A 29 0.98 4.75 -5.36
CA VAL A 29 1.12 3.37 -5.84
C VAL A 29 -0.22 2.78 -6.26
N LEU A 30 -1.30 3.04 -5.51
CA LEU A 30 -2.65 2.60 -5.88
C LEU A 30 -3.13 3.26 -7.19
N ASP A 31 -2.88 4.56 -7.37
CA ASP A 31 -3.22 5.27 -8.59
C ASP A 31 -2.52 4.64 -9.81
N TYR A 32 -1.22 4.38 -9.70
CA TYR A 32 -0.47 3.69 -10.75
C TYR A 32 -0.99 2.28 -11.03
N ALA A 33 -1.26 1.50 -9.96
CA ALA A 33 -1.77 0.14 -10.05
C ALA A 33 -3.11 0.06 -10.80
N LEU A 34 -4.03 0.99 -10.52
CA LEU A 34 -5.37 0.97 -11.10
C LEU A 34 -5.42 1.65 -12.48
N ASN A 35 -4.73 2.79 -12.64
CA ASN A 35 -4.85 3.61 -13.85
C ASN A 35 -3.84 3.24 -14.93
N SER A 36 -2.64 2.78 -14.56
CA SER A 36 -1.59 2.45 -15.54
C SER A 36 -1.48 0.94 -15.78
N LEU A 37 -1.49 0.13 -14.71
CA LEU A 37 -1.39 -1.33 -14.83
C LEU A 37 -2.76 -2.00 -15.05
N HIS A 38 -3.84 -1.25 -14.83
CA HIS A 38 -5.22 -1.73 -14.91
C HIS A 38 -5.42 -3.00 -14.08
N LEU A 39 -4.87 -3.02 -12.86
CA LEU A 39 -5.07 -4.09 -11.91
C LEU A 39 -6.51 -4.09 -11.41
N HIS A 40 -7.04 -5.28 -11.14
CA HIS A 40 -8.41 -5.43 -10.68
C HIS A 40 -8.51 -5.32 -9.15
N LYS A 41 -7.44 -5.65 -8.43
CA LYS A 41 -7.42 -5.64 -6.97
C LYS A 41 -5.99 -5.45 -6.46
N VAL A 42 -5.86 -4.63 -5.42
CA VAL A 42 -4.65 -4.53 -4.61
C VAL A 42 -5.01 -4.91 -3.17
N THR A 43 -4.20 -5.76 -2.54
CA THR A 43 -4.35 -6.15 -1.13
C THR A 43 -3.19 -5.62 -0.31
N ALA A 44 -3.40 -5.35 0.97
CA ALA A 44 -2.34 -5.06 1.92
C ALA A 44 -2.60 -5.87 3.18
N ASN A 45 -1.54 -6.41 3.77
CA ASN A 45 -1.60 -7.13 5.03
C ASN A 45 -0.66 -6.42 6.02
N HIS A 46 -1.08 -6.33 7.28
CA HIS A 46 -0.22 -5.86 8.36
C HIS A 46 -0.19 -6.88 9.49
N PHE A 47 0.88 -6.88 10.28
CA PHE A 47 0.93 -7.68 11.50
C PHE A 47 -0.09 -7.15 12.51
N ALA A 48 -0.79 -8.04 13.22
CA ALA A 48 -1.77 -7.64 14.24
C ALA A 48 -1.17 -6.76 15.36
N GLY A 49 0.13 -6.92 15.64
CA GLY A 49 0.88 -6.08 16.58
C GLY A 49 1.30 -4.71 16.04
N ASN A 50 1.00 -4.40 14.77
CA ASN A 50 1.28 -3.12 14.13
C ASN A 50 -0.03 -2.49 13.62
N PRO A 51 -0.87 -1.94 14.52
CA PRO A 51 -2.14 -1.32 14.13
C PRO A 51 -1.95 -0.05 13.28
N ALA A 52 -0.77 0.58 13.33
CA ALA A 52 -0.48 1.77 12.53
C ALA A 52 -0.42 1.50 11.02
N SER A 53 -0.31 0.23 10.61
CA SER A 53 -0.27 -0.18 9.21
C SER A 53 -1.58 -0.75 8.66
N GLY A 54 -2.65 -0.80 9.49
CA GLY A 54 -3.98 -1.27 9.10
C GLY A 54 -4.93 -0.18 8.61
#